data_AF-A0A0Q9IA73-F1
#
_entry.id   AF-A0A0Q9IA73-F1
#
_cell.length_a   1.000
_cell.length_b   1.000
_cell.length_c   1.000
_cell.angle_alpha   90.00
_cell.angle_beta   90.00
_cell.angle_gamma   90.00
#
_symmetry.space_group_name_H-M   'P 1'
#
loop_
_entity.id
_entity.type
_entity.pdbx_description
1 polymer ?
#
loop_
_entity_poly.entity_id
_entity_poly.type
_entity_poly.pdbx_seq_one_letter_code
_entity_poly.pdbx_strand_id
1 'polypeptide(L)'
;MQVQWQRRAALGGLGLLGAVLMAASPAAAQVVDFRSSDREMNRAIAAARKTLPDFVALYRSGKGERHAVKVAIPYDRGREHIWMNLTAVEGDVFTGRLANDPVHLGSLNKGDSYRVGTAMISDWNYMSGGQMHGSYTTRVAVKKLTPGQVRELGLNLAPLP
;
A
#
# COMPACT_ATOMS: atom_id res chain seq x y z
N MET A 1 -23.88 23.24 -55.19
CA MET A 1 -22.52 23.66 -55.56
C MET A 1 -22.28 25.02 -54.92
N GLN A 2 -21.25 25.12 -54.06
CA GLN A 2 -20.56 26.33 -53.57
C GLN A 2 -21.39 27.36 -52.76
N VAL A 3 -21.28 27.23 -51.43
CA VAL A 3 -21.67 28.24 -50.43
C VAL A 3 -20.52 29.24 -50.24
N GLN A 4 -20.93 30.48 -50.00
CA GLN A 4 -20.17 31.72 -49.92
C GLN A 4 -19.05 31.73 -48.85
N TRP A 5 -18.01 32.50 -49.17
CA TRP A 5 -16.96 32.95 -48.26
C TRP A 5 -17.50 33.98 -47.27
N GLN A 6 -17.25 33.80 -45.97
CA GLN A 6 -17.25 34.92 -45.02
C GLN A 6 -16.07 34.87 -44.03
N ARG A 7 -15.17 35.83 -44.29
CA ARG A 7 -14.44 36.72 -43.39
C ARG A 7 -14.39 36.38 -41.89
N ARG A 8 -13.17 36.32 -41.37
CA ARG A 8 -12.83 36.41 -39.95
C ARG A 8 -13.19 37.78 -39.38
N ALA A 9 -13.77 37.79 -38.18
CA ALA A 9 -13.55 38.80 -37.15
C ALA A 9 -13.74 38.15 -35.78
N ALA A 10 -12.79 38.41 -34.89
CA ALA A 10 -12.79 37.94 -33.51
C ALA A 10 -13.61 38.87 -32.61
N LEU A 11 -14.19 38.34 -31.52
CA LEU A 11 -13.92 38.71 -30.12
C LEU A 11 -15.05 38.25 -29.18
N GLY A 12 -14.65 37.61 -28.07
CA GLY A 12 -15.27 37.78 -26.75
C GLY A 12 -16.47 36.90 -26.38
N GLY A 13 -16.35 36.13 -25.30
CA GLY A 13 -17.50 35.60 -24.57
C GLY A 13 -17.23 34.33 -23.78
N LEU A 14 -17.05 34.48 -22.47
CA LEU A 14 -17.02 33.41 -21.47
C LEU A 14 -18.26 32.50 -21.53
N GLY A 15 -18.06 31.21 -21.26
CA GLY A 15 -19.13 30.23 -21.07
C GLY A 15 -18.59 28.86 -20.67
N LEU A 16 -17.90 28.79 -19.53
CA LEU A 16 -17.53 27.53 -18.88
C LEU A 16 -18.78 26.84 -18.36
N LEU A 17 -19.01 25.59 -18.76
CA LEU A 17 -19.62 24.53 -17.93
C LEU A 17 -19.29 23.17 -18.58
N GLY A 18 -18.00 22.82 -18.55
CA GLY A 18 -17.57 21.45 -18.78
C GLY A 18 -17.91 20.64 -17.54
N ALA A 19 -18.85 19.70 -17.66
CA ALA A 19 -19.15 18.74 -16.60
C ALA A 19 -17.86 17.99 -16.25
N VAL A 20 -17.31 18.26 -15.07
CA VAL A 20 -16.21 17.49 -14.52
C VAL A 20 -16.79 16.16 -14.05
N LEU A 21 -16.60 15.11 -14.83
CA LEU A 21 -16.71 13.74 -14.31
C LEU A 21 -15.62 13.58 -13.25
N MET A 22 -16.00 13.69 -11.98
CA MET A 22 -15.23 13.16 -10.87
C MET A 22 -15.25 11.63 -11.00
N ALA A 23 -14.34 11.09 -11.79
CA ALA A 23 -14.02 9.67 -11.71
C ALA A 23 -13.46 9.43 -10.30
N ALA A 24 -14.25 8.78 -9.44
CA ALA A 24 -13.76 8.27 -8.18
C ALA A 24 -12.61 7.30 -8.50
N SER A 25 -11.38 7.69 -8.18
CA SER A 25 -10.22 6.84 -8.37
C SER A 25 -10.45 5.50 -7.67
N PRO A 26 -10.31 4.35 -8.37
CA PRO A 26 -10.39 3.05 -7.72
C PRO A 26 -9.26 2.97 -6.70
N ALA A 27 -9.62 2.88 -5.42
CA ALA A 27 -8.76 2.79 -4.23
C ALA A 27 -7.24 2.72 -4.52
N ALA A 28 -6.63 3.85 -4.86
CA ALA A 28 -5.19 3.98 -4.80
C ALA A 28 -4.80 3.70 -3.35
N ALA A 29 -3.77 2.86 -3.14
CA ALA A 29 -3.35 2.52 -1.78
C ALA A 29 -3.05 3.80 -1.01
N GLN A 30 -3.69 3.98 0.15
CA GLN A 30 -3.49 5.19 0.94
C GLN A 30 -2.06 5.22 1.49
N VAL A 31 -1.26 6.18 1.00
CA VAL A 31 0.09 6.44 1.48
C VAL A 31 -0.02 7.32 2.74
N VAL A 32 0.59 6.87 3.83
CA VAL A 32 0.59 7.58 5.11
C VAL A 32 2.02 7.76 5.59
N ASP A 33 2.44 9.01 5.75
CA ASP A 33 3.80 9.34 6.14
C ASP A 33 4.00 9.34 7.66
N PHE A 34 5.17 8.83 8.05
CA PHE A 34 5.65 8.83 9.42
C PHE A 34 7.11 9.29 9.47
N ARG A 35 7.45 10.08 10.49
CA ARG A 35 8.85 10.39 10.78
C ARG A 35 9.54 9.12 11.22
N SER A 36 10.79 8.90 10.83
CA SER A 36 11.59 7.74 11.27
C SER A 36 11.72 7.62 12.79
N SER A 37 11.57 8.74 13.52
CA SER A 37 11.60 8.79 14.99
C SER A 37 10.23 8.59 15.66
N ASP A 38 9.16 8.27 14.92
CA ASP A 38 7.84 8.05 15.50
C ASP A 38 7.85 6.84 16.44
N ARG A 39 7.69 7.09 17.74
CA ARG A 39 7.83 6.05 18.78
C ARG A 39 6.77 4.97 18.66
N GLU A 40 5.56 5.31 18.27
CA GLU A 40 4.46 4.35 18.19
C GLU A 40 4.64 3.45 16.97
N MET A 41 4.96 4.03 15.82
CA MET A 41 5.26 3.28 14.61
C MET A 41 6.46 2.35 14.81
N ASN A 42 7.53 2.83 15.43
CA ASN A 42 8.72 2.01 15.70
C ASN A 42 8.44 0.85 16.67
N ARG A 43 7.55 1.04 17.67
CA ARG A 43 7.08 -0.06 18.54
C ARG A 43 6.28 -1.08 17.77
N ALA A 44 5.41 -0.66 16.85
CA ALA A 44 4.65 -1.56 15.99
C ALA A 44 5.56 -2.38 15.06
N ILE A 45 6.56 -1.74 14.45
CA ILE A 45 7.58 -2.43 13.64
C ILE A 45 8.35 -3.46 14.49
N ALA A 46 8.78 -3.07 15.69
CA ALA A 46 9.50 -3.97 16.60
C ALA A 46 8.63 -5.17 17.02
N ALA A 47 7.35 -4.95 17.32
CA ALA A 47 6.41 -6.02 17.65
C ALA A 47 6.19 -6.97 16.46
N ALA A 48 5.98 -6.44 15.25
CA ALA A 48 5.83 -7.26 14.05
C ALA A 48 7.08 -8.10 13.77
N ARG A 49 8.27 -7.53 13.94
CA ARG A 49 9.54 -8.27 13.78
C ARG A 49 9.72 -9.36 14.84
N LYS A 50 9.30 -9.10 16.09
CA LYS A 50 9.35 -10.07 17.17
C LYS A 50 8.50 -11.31 16.87
N THR A 51 7.34 -11.13 16.24
CA THR A 51 6.39 -12.21 15.91
C THR A 51 6.52 -12.73 14.47
N LEU A 52 7.47 -12.19 13.69
CA LEU A 52 7.73 -12.64 12.33
C LEU A 52 8.09 -14.14 12.23
N PRO A 53 8.85 -14.74 13.18
CA PRO A 53 9.11 -16.19 13.16
C PRO A 53 7.83 -17.03 13.20
N ASP A 54 6.84 -16.62 14.00
CA ASP A 54 5.55 -17.33 14.11
C ASP A 54 4.75 -17.23 12.81
N PHE A 55 4.76 -16.05 12.18
CA PHE A 55 4.18 -15.86 10.85
C PHE A 55 4.84 -16.74 9.79
N VAL A 56 6.18 -16.87 9.80
CA VAL A 56 6.91 -17.73 8.86
C VAL A 56 6.57 -19.21 9.10
N ALA A 57 6.47 -19.64 10.36
CA ALA A 57 6.04 -21.00 10.69
C ALA A 57 4.60 -21.28 10.19
N LEU A 58 3.70 -20.33 10.37
CA LEU A 58 2.32 -20.41 9.87
C LEU A 58 2.27 -20.52 8.35
N TYR A 59 2.99 -19.65 7.63
CA TYR A 59 3.10 -19.68 6.17
C TYR A 59 3.59 -21.05 5.67
N ARG A 60 4.66 -21.57 6.28
CA ARG A 60 5.24 -22.88 5.91
C ARG A 60 4.33 -24.07 6.21
N SER A 61 3.40 -23.93 7.17
CA SER A 61 2.39 -24.95 7.46
C SER A 61 1.23 -24.97 6.46
N GLY A 62 1.17 -24.02 5.52
CA GLY A 62 0.08 -23.91 4.54
C GLY A 62 -1.23 -23.39 5.13
N LYS A 63 -1.22 -22.84 6.35
CA LYS A 63 -2.39 -22.26 7.00
C LYS A 63 -2.54 -20.79 6.64
N GLY A 64 -3.78 -20.30 6.64
CA GLY A 64 -4.09 -18.91 6.31
C GLY A 64 -4.03 -18.63 4.81
N GLU A 65 -4.43 -17.43 4.43
CA GLU A 65 -4.55 -16.98 3.05
C GLU A 65 -3.93 -15.60 2.88
N ARG A 66 -3.62 -15.23 1.63
CA ARG A 66 -3.18 -13.87 1.26
C ARG A 66 -2.03 -13.34 2.14
N HIS A 67 -1.03 -14.19 2.38
CA HIS A 67 0.16 -13.84 3.15
C HIS A 67 0.92 -12.69 2.51
N ALA A 68 1.21 -11.65 3.29
CA ALA A 68 1.97 -10.50 2.83
C ALA A 68 2.93 -10.01 3.91
N VAL A 69 4.02 -9.39 3.46
CA VAL A 69 4.95 -8.66 4.31
C VAL A 69 5.04 -7.21 3.85
N LYS A 70 5.25 -6.28 4.77
CA LYS A 70 5.54 -4.88 4.43
C LYS A 70 7.04 -4.68 4.45
N VAL A 71 7.62 -4.25 3.33
CA VAL A 71 9.06 -4.12 3.14
C VAL A 71 9.45 -2.65 3.15
N ALA A 72 10.54 -2.31 3.84
CA ALA A 72 11.07 -0.95 3.92
C ALA A 72 12.24 -0.77 2.93
N ILE A 73 11.93 -0.42 1.69
CA ILE A 73 12.90 -0.33 0.59
C ILE A 73 13.60 1.04 0.64
N PRO A 74 14.95 1.08 0.71
CA PRO A 74 15.68 2.34 0.73
C PRO A 74 15.63 3.04 -0.63
N TYR A 75 15.60 4.37 -0.60
CA TYR A 75 15.77 5.26 -1.73
C TYR A 75 16.51 6.53 -1.25
N ASP A 76 16.85 7.45 -2.16
CA ASP A 76 17.73 8.60 -1.88
C ASP A 76 17.34 9.46 -0.67
N ARG A 77 16.04 9.60 -0.36
CA ARG A 77 15.54 10.45 0.74
C ARG A 77 14.99 9.67 1.93
N GLY A 78 15.14 8.35 1.95
CA GLY A 78 14.70 7.55 3.08
C GLY A 78 14.32 6.12 2.72
N ARG A 79 13.17 5.67 3.23
CA ARG A 79 12.64 4.33 2.98
C ARG A 79 11.16 4.43 2.63
N GLU A 80 10.75 3.73 1.59
CA GLU A 80 9.34 3.53 1.29
C GLU A 80 8.89 2.20 1.86
N HIS A 81 7.77 2.20 2.58
CA HIS A 81 7.18 0.99 3.16
C HIS A 81 6.04 0.49 2.30
N ILE A 82 6.23 -0.64 1.63
CA ILE A 82 5.31 -1.18 0.64
C ILE A 82 4.90 -2.61 0.98
N TRP A 83 3.62 -2.94 0.82
CA TRP A 83 3.13 -4.31 1.00
C TRP A 83 3.56 -5.18 -0.18
N MET A 84 3.96 -6.41 0.10
CA MET A 84 4.38 -7.41 -0.87
C MET A 84 3.68 -8.74 -0.57
N ASN A 85 2.90 -9.24 -1.51
CA ASN A 85 2.21 -10.54 -1.42
C ASN A 85 3.23 -11.66 -1.61
N LEU A 86 3.33 -12.58 -0.66
CA LEU A 86 4.35 -13.63 -0.67
C LEU A 86 4.06 -14.71 -1.72
N THR A 87 5.11 -15.10 -2.43
CA THR A 87 5.14 -16.27 -3.32
C THR A 87 6.07 -17.36 -2.81
N ALA A 88 7.10 -17.02 -2.04
CA ALA A 88 8.00 -17.97 -1.40
C ALA A 88 8.71 -17.41 -0.16
N VAL A 89 9.10 -18.29 0.77
CA VAL A 89 9.98 -17.99 1.90
C VAL A 89 11.05 -19.06 2.05
N GLU A 90 12.30 -18.72 1.74
CA GLU A 90 13.46 -19.63 1.70
C GLU A 90 14.53 -19.12 2.67
N GLY A 91 14.79 -19.86 3.75
CA GLY A 91 15.69 -19.37 4.80
C GLY A 91 15.20 -18.05 5.40
N ASP A 92 16.01 -17.00 5.27
CA ASP A 92 15.76 -15.63 5.71
C ASP A 92 15.26 -14.70 4.59
N VAL A 93 15.00 -15.26 3.40
CA VAL A 93 14.62 -14.51 2.20
C VAL A 93 13.15 -14.71 1.85
N PHE A 94 12.47 -13.59 1.64
CA PHE A 94 11.08 -13.51 1.23
C PHE A 94 11.04 -13.09 -0.25
N THR A 95 10.27 -13.82 -1.04
CA THR A 95 10.00 -13.47 -2.44
C THR A 95 8.51 -13.24 -2.60
N GLY A 96 8.13 -12.22 -3.37
CA GLY A 96 6.73 -11.88 -3.56
C GLY A 96 6.51 -10.85 -4.66
N ARG A 97 5.27 -10.37 -4.77
CA ARG A 97 4.88 -9.30 -5.71
C ARG A 97 4.42 -8.06 -4.97
N LEU A 98 4.87 -6.88 -5.39
CA LEU A 98 4.44 -5.61 -4.79
C LEU A 98 2.91 -5.45 -4.90
N ALA A 99 2.25 -5.07 -3.81
CA ALA A 99 0.79 -5.07 -3.68
C ALA A 99 0.15 -3.72 -4.06
N ASN A 100 0.93 -2.65 -4.16
CA ASN A 100 0.51 -1.34 -4.66
C ASN A 100 1.63 -0.70 -5.49
N ASP A 101 1.34 0.43 -6.14
CA ASP A 101 2.33 1.17 -6.92
C ASP A 101 3.24 1.98 -5.99
N PRO A 102 4.57 1.85 -6.11
CA PRO A 102 5.49 2.67 -5.36
C PRO A 102 5.40 4.15 -5.74
N VAL A 103 5.71 5.02 -4.79
CA VAL A 103 5.78 6.48 -5.01
C VAL A 103 7.19 6.93 -5.40
N HIS A 104 8.21 6.33 -4.79
CA HIS A 104 9.61 6.77 -4.87
C HIS A 104 10.57 5.71 -5.41
N LEU A 105 10.11 4.49 -5.69
CA LEU A 105 10.96 3.37 -6.08
C LEU A 105 11.19 3.24 -7.59
N GLY A 106 11.15 4.37 -8.31
CA GLY A 106 11.59 4.49 -9.71
C GLY A 106 10.91 3.50 -10.66
N SER A 107 11.67 2.49 -11.10
CA SER A 107 11.24 1.50 -12.10
C SER A 107 10.36 0.38 -11.54
N LEU A 108 10.16 0.31 -10.22
CA LEU A 108 9.29 -0.70 -9.61
C LEU A 108 7.82 -0.28 -9.71
N ASN A 109 6.96 -1.25 -10.03
CA ASN A 109 5.52 -1.09 -10.15
C ASN A 109 4.77 -2.12 -9.32
N LYS A 110 3.47 -1.91 -9.12
CA LYS A 110 2.59 -2.95 -8.57
C LYS A 110 2.70 -4.23 -9.39
N GLY A 111 2.83 -5.36 -8.71
CA GLY A 111 2.91 -6.68 -9.33
C GLY A 111 4.33 -7.13 -9.67
N ASP A 112 5.32 -6.25 -9.64
CA ASP A 112 6.72 -6.63 -9.86
C ASP A 112 7.20 -7.61 -8.80
N SER A 113 8.02 -8.57 -9.24
CA SER A 113 8.67 -9.53 -8.35
C SER A 113 9.77 -8.84 -7.55
N TYR A 114 9.80 -9.05 -6.24
CA TYR A 114 10.81 -8.49 -5.37
C TYR A 114 11.30 -9.54 -4.36
N ARG A 115 12.61 -9.56 -4.10
CA ARG A 115 13.27 -10.47 -3.17
C ARG A 115 13.94 -9.67 -2.06
N VAL A 116 13.71 -10.05 -0.81
CA VAL A 116 14.10 -9.25 0.34
C VAL A 116 14.49 -10.10 1.54
N GLY A 117 15.52 -9.67 2.27
CA GLY A 117 15.93 -10.29 3.53
C GLY A 117 15.10 -9.81 4.72
N THR A 118 15.08 -10.62 5.78
CA THR A 118 14.34 -10.38 7.03
C THR A 118 14.54 -8.97 7.61
N ALA A 119 15.75 -8.40 7.52
CA ALA A 119 16.07 -7.08 8.07
C ALA A 119 15.27 -5.91 7.47
N MET A 120 14.71 -6.08 6.27
CA MET A 120 13.90 -5.07 5.59
C MET A 120 12.40 -5.24 5.86
N ILE A 121 11.97 -6.33 6.50
CA ILE A 121 10.58 -6.52 6.89
C ILE A 121 10.24 -5.53 8.00
N SER A 122 9.11 -4.85 7.86
CA SER A 122 8.58 -3.85 8.80
C SER A 122 7.20 -4.20 9.34
N ASP A 123 6.48 -5.10 8.67
CA ASP A 123 5.20 -5.65 9.12
C ASP A 123 4.89 -6.97 8.39
N TRP A 124 3.86 -7.68 8.81
CA TRP A 124 3.32 -8.85 8.13
C TRP A 124 1.80 -8.97 8.36
N ASN A 125 1.10 -9.65 7.45
CA ASN A 125 -0.28 -10.05 7.65
C ASN A 125 -0.65 -11.33 6.88
N TYR A 126 -1.75 -11.94 7.30
CA TYR A 126 -2.46 -13.00 6.58
C TYR A 126 -3.94 -12.97 6.94
N MET A 127 -4.75 -13.64 6.13
CA MET A 127 -6.19 -13.81 6.37
C MET A 127 -6.49 -15.19 6.94
N SER A 128 -7.37 -15.25 7.94
CA SER A 128 -7.93 -16.50 8.45
C SER A 128 -9.29 -16.22 9.07
N GLY A 129 -10.30 -17.06 8.80
CA GLY A 129 -11.64 -16.88 9.35
C GLY A 129 -12.29 -15.52 9.04
N GLY A 130 -11.96 -14.93 7.88
CA GLY A 130 -12.44 -13.60 7.50
C GLY A 130 -11.78 -12.43 8.24
N GLN A 131 -10.78 -12.68 9.08
CA GLN A 131 -10.03 -11.66 9.81
C GLN A 131 -8.59 -11.56 9.31
N MET A 132 -8.04 -10.34 9.35
CA MET A 132 -6.66 -10.04 9.06
C MET A 132 -5.84 -10.10 10.34
N HIS A 133 -4.91 -11.05 10.41
CA HIS A 133 -3.97 -11.21 11.51
C HIS A 133 -2.70 -10.39 11.27
N GLY A 134 -2.03 -9.98 12.34
CA GLY A 134 -0.86 -9.08 12.26
C GLY A 134 -1.26 -7.63 11.97
N SER A 135 -0.67 -7.03 10.93
CA SER A 135 -0.93 -5.65 10.49
C SER A 135 -0.65 -4.62 11.59
N TYR A 136 0.49 -4.75 12.27
CA TYR A 136 0.87 -3.93 13.42
C TYR A 136 1.01 -2.45 13.05
N THR A 137 1.70 -2.18 11.94
CA THR A 137 1.91 -0.80 11.44
C THR A 137 0.64 -0.22 10.87
N THR A 138 -0.23 -1.04 10.28
CA THR A 138 -1.57 -0.61 9.82
C THR A 138 -2.41 -0.09 11.00
N ARG A 139 -2.39 -0.77 12.16
CA ARG A 139 -3.11 -0.32 13.37
C ARG A 139 -2.67 1.05 13.87
N VAL A 140 -1.42 1.42 13.64
CA VAL A 140 -0.91 2.77 13.94
C VAL A 140 -1.28 3.74 12.82
N ALA A 141 -1.11 3.33 11.56
CA ALA A 141 -1.40 4.16 10.38
C ALA A 141 -2.85 4.66 10.33
N VAL A 142 -3.82 3.80 10.64
CA VAL A 142 -5.24 4.15 10.60
C VAL A 142 -5.63 5.25 11.59
N LYS A 143 -4.83 5.51 12.63
CA LYS A 143 -5.08 6.61 13.58
C LYS A 143 -4.91 7.99 12.96
N LYS A 144 -4.20 8.09 11.82
CA LYS A 144 -4.04 9.32 11.05
C LYS A 144 -5.10 9.50 9.96
N LEU A 145 -6.00 8.53 9.81
CA LEU A 145 -7.02 8.54 8.77
C LEU A 145 -8.36 9.06 9.33
N THR A 146 -9.16 9.65 8.45
CA THR A 146 -10.55 9.99 8.78
C THR A 146 -11.39 8.72 8.95
N PRO A 147 -12.53 8.79 9.69
CA PRO A 147 -13.44 7.65 9.80
C PRO A 147 -13.93 7.12 8.45
N GLY A 148 -14.09 8.00 7.44
CA GLY A 148 -14.45 7.60 6.07
C GLY A 148 -13.37 6.73 5.42
N GLN A 149 -12.13 7.19 5.45
CA GLN A 149 -10.98 6.45 4.93
C GLN A 149 -10.79 5.10 5.65
N VAL A 150 -10.96 5.05 6.97
CA VAL A 150 -10.87 3.78 7.72
C VAL A 150 -11.96 2.80 7.28
N ARG A 151 -13.20 3.27 7.04
CA ARG A 151 -14.27 2.42 6.51
C ARG A 151 -13.98 1.91 5.11
N GLU A 152 -13.42 2.74 4.23
CA GLU A 152 -13.03 2.34 2.87
C GLU A 152 -11.98 1.24 2.85
N LEU A 153 -11.10 1.18 3.85
CA LEU A 153 -10.11 0.10 3.97
C LEU A 153 -10.74 -1.26 4.32
N GLY A 154 -11.98 -1.29 4.82
CA GLY A 154 -12.71 -2.54 5.11
C GLY A 154 -11.98 -3.47 6.08
N LEU A 155 -11.17 -2.93 7.01
CA LEU A 155 -10.31 -3.72 7.88
C LEU A 155 -11.11 -4.49 8.92
N ASN A 156 -11.05 -5.82 8.86
CA ASN A 156 -11.50 -6.71 9.92
C ASN A 156 -10.26 -7.31 10.61
N LEU A 157 -9.72 -6.63 11.62
CA LEU A 157 -8.47 -7.02 12.25
C LEU A 157 -8.72 -8.04 13.38
N ALA A 158 -8.03 -9.17 13.34
CA ALA A 158 -7.98 -10.09 14.48
C ALA A 158 -7.26 -9.45 15.69
N PRO A 159 -7.41 -9.96 16.91
CA PRO A 159 -6.52 -9.61 18.02
C PRO A 159 -5.05 -9.87 17.64
N LEU A 160 -4.14 -9.07 18.21
CA LEU A 160 -2.71 -9.37 18.09
C LEU A 160 -2.36 -10.61 18.96
N PRO A 161 -1.43 -11.46 18.51
CA PRO A 161 -0.91 -12.57 19.32
C PRO A 161 -0.10 -12.07 20.53
#